data_AF-A0A5J4P9S4-F1
#
_entry.id   AF-A0A5J4P9S4-F1
#
_cell.length_a   1.000
_cell.length_b   1.000
_cell.length_c   1.000
_cell.angle_alpha   90.00
_cell.angle_beta   90.00
_cell.angle_gamma   90.00
#
_symmetry.space_group_name_H-M   'P 1'
#
loop_
_entity.id
_entity.type
_entity.pdbx_description
1 polymer ?
#
loop_
_entity_poly.entity_id
_entity_poly.type
_entity_poly.pdbx_seq_one_letter_code
_entity_poly.pdbx_strand_id
1 'polypeptide(L)'
;ADNPFSVTASVKTPVSDLDFTAEAKGVLDLGMIEKVYPLEDIKLNGTVNADITMAGKLSYIEKEQYDRFNASGTVGLSGMKLALKDMPEVDIHKSLLTFTPKYLQLSETTANIGENDITVDSRLENYLGYALKGQTLKGALNLRSNRFSLDDLVKKFLEMPTDTTALEIPENIDFQATVNMKKVLFDSMTFADVNGNLSVKNGKADMKNLSMNT
;
A
#
# COMPACT_ATOMS: atom_id res chain seq x y z
N ALA A 1 25.47 3.58 -17.56
CA ALA A 1 24.77 2.46 -16.93
C ALA A 1 25.36 2.31 -15.55
N ASP A 2 24.73 2.90 -14.53
CA ASP A 2 25.34 3.09 -13.21
C ASP A 2 24.29 3.00 -12.09
N ASN A 3 23.35 2.05 -12.23
CA ASN A 3 22.38 1.69 -11.20
C ASN A 3 22.79 0.35 -10.59
N PRO A 4 23.78 0.30 -9.68
CA PRO A 4 24.16 -0.94 -9.03
C PRO A 4 23.04 -1.36 -8.08
N PHE A 5 22.20 -2.28 -8.56
CA PHE A 5 21.32 -3.05 -7.71
C PHE A 5 22.06 -4.31 -7.28
N SER A 6 22.33 -4.46 -5.98
CA SER A 6 22.98 -5.64 -5.41
C SER A 6 21.94 -6.48 -4.69
N VAL A 7 21.93 -7.78 -4.99
CA VAL A 7 21.20 -8.79 -4.23
C VAL A 7 22.20 -9.81 -3.73
N THR A 8 22.24 -10.02 -2.43
CA THR A 8 22.99 -11.12 -1.81
C THR A 8 21.99 -12.07 -1.16
N ALA A 9 22.21 -13.37 -1.33
CA ALA A 9 21.38 -14.38 -0.69
C ALA A 9 22.28 -15.53 -0.23
N SER A 10 22.01 -16.02 0.97
CA SER A 10 22.66 -17.21 1.53
C SER A 10 21.60 -18.15 2.07
N VAL A 11 21.82 -19.44 1.86
CA VAL A 11 20.88 -20.50 2.19
C VAL A 11 21.62 -21.62 2.91
N LYS A 12 21.00 -22.12 3.98
CA LYS A 12 21.42 -23.29 4.74
C LYS A 12 20.22 -24.23 4.90
N THR A 13 20.52 -25.52 5.06
CA THR A 13 19.52 -26.58 5.30
C THR A 13 18.31 -26.56 4.33
N PRO A 14 18.53 -26.45 3.01
CA PRO A 14 17.48 -26.15 2.03
C PRO A 14 16.36 -27.20 1.92
N VAL A 15 16.62 -28.44 2.35
CA VAL A 15 15.66 -29.56 2.25
C VAL A 15 14.85 -29.76 3.54
N SER A 16 15.45 -29.55 4.72
CA SER A 16 14.81 -29.88 5.99
C SER A 16 14.10 -28.71 6.66
N ASP A 17 14.77 -27.56 6.74
CA ASP A 17 14.20 -26.30 7.25
C ASP A 17 15.07 -25.18 6.67
N LEU A 18 14.61 -24.59 5.58
CA LEU A 18 15.34 -23.58 4.82
C LEU A 18 15.66 -22.40 5.74
N ASP A 19 16.94 -22.23 6.07
CA ASP A 19 17.46 -21.10 6.82
C ASP A 19 18.14 -20.16 5.83
N PHE A 20 17.63 -18.94 5.71
CA PHE A 20 18.08 -18.02 4.69
C PHE A 20 18.38 -16.63 5.23
N THR A 21 19.28 -15.94 4.55
CA THR A 21 19.51 -14.50 4.69
C THR A 21 19.59 -13.89 3.31
N ALA A 22 18.89 -12.79 3.07
CA ALA A 22 18.88 -12.07 1.82
C ALA A 22 18.98 -10.56 2.09
N GLU A 23 19.82 -9.88 1.33
CA GLU A 23 19.91 -8.42 1.33
C GLU A 23 19.70 -7.92 -0.09
N ALA A 24 18.94 -6.84 -0.24
CA ALA A 24 18.72 -6.19 -1.52
C ALA A 24 18.90 -4.69 -1.34
N LYS A 25 19.86 -4.11 -2.07
CA LYS A 25 20.18 -2.70 -1.99
C LYS A 25 20.42 -2.11 -3.36
N GLY A 26 19.78 -0.98 -3.65
CA GLY A 26 20.05 -0.19 -4.83
C GLY A 26 18.82 0.51 -5.39
N VAL A 27 19.02 1.10 -6.56
CA VAL A 27 18.00 1.92 -7.24
C VAL A 27 17.63 1.27 -8.57
N LEU A 28 16.33 1.05 -8.79
CA LEU A 28 15.79 0.57 -10.05
C LEU A 28 14.98 1.67 -10.73
N ASP A 29 15.21 1.86 -12.03
CA ASP A 29 14.36 2.66 -12.91
C ASP A 29 13.46 1.71 -13.70
N LEU A 30 12.17 1.71 -13.36
CA LEU A 30 11.20 0.79 -13.94
C LEU A 30 10.89 1.14 -15.40
N GLY A 31 11.07 2.40 -15.81
CA GLY A 31 10.90 2.82 -17.21
C GLY A 31 11.96 2.21 -18.15
N MET A 32 13.09 1.76 -17.61
CA MET A 32 14.07 0.98 -18.36
C MET A 32 13.69 -0.50 -18.44
N ILE A 33 13.04 -1.05 -17.41
CA ILE A 33 12.62 -2.45 -17.36
C ILE A 33 11.49 -2.71 -18.36
N GLU A 34 10.48 -1.82 -18.42
CA GLU A 34 9.35 -1.95 -19.36
C GLU A 34 9.80 -2.01 -20.83
N LYS A 35 10.88 -1.29 -21.19
CA LYS A 35 11.46 -1.34 -22.55
C LYS A 35 12.07 -2.69 -22.91
N VAL A 36 12.55 -3.43 -21.92
CA VAL A 36 13.24 -4.71 -22.10
C VAL A 36 12.28 -5.88 -21.92
N TYR A 37 11.30 -5.74 -21.03
CA TYR A 37 10.27 -6.73 -20.74
C TYR A 37 8.90 -6.05 -20.62
N PRO A 38 8.21 -5.84 -21.76
CA PRO A 38 6.90 -5.21 -21.75
C PRO A 38 5.89 -6.13 -21.03
N LEU A 39 5.18 -5.57 -20.06
CA LEU A 39 4.09 -6.25 -19.36
C LEU A 39 2.79 -5.91 -20.10
N GLU A 40 2.08 -6.92 -20.62
CA GLU A 40 0.95 -6.71 -21.52
C GLU A 40 -0.24 -5.96 -20.87
N ASP A 41 -0.41 -6.08 -19.55
CA ASP A 41 -1.55 -5.50 -18.80
C ASP A 41 -1.15 -4.50 -17.71
N ILE A 42 0.13 -4.13 -17.61
CA ILE A 42 0.66 -3.25 -16.56
C ILE A 42 1.60 -2.22 -17.17
N LYS A 43 1.24 -0.94 -17.08
CA LYS A 43 2.21 0.15 -17.33
C LYS A 43 2.80 0.58 -16.00
N LEU A 44 4.13 0.53 -15.92
CA LEU A 44 4.86 0.78 -14.69
C LEU A 44 6.12 1.58 -14.98
N ASN A 45 6.20 2.78 -14.40
CA ASN A 45 7.39 3.62 -14.47
C ASN A 45 7.79 4.13 -13.08
N GLY A 46 8.82 4.97 -13.05
CA GLY A 46 9.32 5.60 -11.83
C GLY A 46 10.56 4.92 -11.27
N THR A 47 10.98 5.40 -10.10
CA THR A 47 12.20 4.96 -9.44
C THR A 47 11.88 4.28 -8.11
N VAL A 48 12.50 3.12 -7.90
CA VAL A 48 12.46 2.36 -6.65
C VAL A 48 13.84 2.38 -6.02
N ASN A 49 13.97 2.89 -4.81
CA ASN A 49 15.18 2.82 -4.01
C ASN A 49 14.96 1.87 -2.84
N ALA A 50 15.64 0.73 -2.85
CA ALA A 50 15.47 -0.31 -1.84
C ALA A 50 16.73 -0.47 -0.99
N ASP A 51 16.54 -0.66 0.31
CA ASP A 51 17.55 -1.16 1.25
C ASP A 51 16.86 -2.14 2.20
N ILE A 52 16.98 -3.43 1.90
CA ILE A 52 16.18 -4.51 2.49
C ILE A 52 17.12 -5.56 3.06
N THR A 53 16.81 -6.04 4.26
CA THR A 53 17.42 -7.22 4.87
C THR A 53 16.34 -8.17 5.36
N MET A 54 16.47 -9.44 5.00
CA MET A 54 15.59 -10.51 5.41
C MET A 54 16.42 -11.70 5.91
N ALA A 55 16.04 -12.28 7.04
CA ALA A 55 16.64 -13.50 7.56
C ALA A 55 15.61 -14.30 8.35
N GLY A 56 15.60 -15.60 8.15
CA GLY A 56 14.68 -16.46 8.89
C GLY A 56 14.66 -17.88 8.40
N LYS A 57 13.81 -18.68 9.05
CA LYS A 57 13.56 -20.06 8.67
C LYS A 57 12.18 -20.22 8.06
N LEU A 58 12.05 -21.13 7.11
CA LEU A 58 10.74 -21.48 6.55
C LEU A 58 9.78 -21.93 7.66
N SER A 59 10.26 -22.71 8.62
CA SER A 59 9.45 -23.16 9.76
C SER A 59 8.91 -22.01 10.63
N TYR A 60 9.53 -20.83 10.64
CA TYR A 60 9.01 -19.67 11.37
C TYR A 60 7.77 -19.11 10.69
N ILE A 61 7.76 -19.06 9.35
CA ILE A 61 6.61 -18.60 8.56
C ILE A 61 5.46 -19.61 8.69
N GLU A 62 5.77 -20.91 8.59
CA GLU A 62 4.78 -21.98 8.71
C GLU A 62 4.11 -22.03 10.08
N LYS A 63 4.89 -21.78 11.15
CA LYS A 63 4.43 -21.80 12.55
C LYS A 63 3.98 -20.43 13.07
N GLU A 64 3.84 -19.44 12.19
CA GLU A 64 3.40 -18.07 12.53
C GLU A 64 4.29 -17.37 13.57
N GLN A 65 5.56 -17.76 13.65
CA GLN A 65 6.56 -17.19 14.53
C GLN A 65 7.20 -15.97 13.88
N TYR A 66 6.39 -15.01 13.44
CA TYR A 66 6.88 -13.82 12.71
C TYR A 66 7.83 -12.96 13.55
N ASP A 67 7.74 -12.99 14.89
CA ASP A 67 8.72 -12.36 15.78
C ASP A 67 10.15 -12.92 15.64
N ARG A 68 10.30 -14.14 15.10
CA ARG A 68 11.58 -14.79 14.81
C ARG A 68 12.03 -14.59 13.37
N PHE A 69 11.15 -14.08 12.52
CA PHE A 69 11.46 -13.72 11.15
C PHE A 69 12.01 -12.29 11.15
N ASN A 70 13.28 -12.12 10.79
CA ASN A 70 13.86 -10.80 10.66
C ASN A 70 13.58 -10.29 9.24
N ALA A 71 12.73 -9.29 9.10
CA ALA A 71 12.52 -8.58 7.84
C ALA A 71 12.43 -7.11 8.14
N SER A 72 13.43 -6.35 7.69
CA SER A 72 13.49 -4.92 7.88
C SER A 72 14.09 -4.23 6.69
N GLY A 73 13.79 -2.95 6.54
CA GLY A 73 14.32 -2.17 5.45
C GLY A 73 13.43 -1.01 5.07
N THR A 74 13.86 -0.33 4.01
CA THR A 74 13.14 0.77 3.40
C THR A 74 12.97 0.55 1.90
N VAL A 75 11.84 1.03 1.38
CA VAL A 75 11.59 1.15 -0.05
C VAL A 75 11.06 2.55 -0.31
N GLY A 76 11.87 3.37 -0.98
CA GLY A 76 11.47 4.67 -1.50
C GLY A 76 10.91 4.54 -2.91
N LEU A 77 9.73 5.09 -3.14
CA LEU A 77 9.11 5.22 -4.46
C LEU A 77 9.12 6.69 -4.87
N SER A 78 9.39 6.97 -6.14
CA SER A 78 9.35 8.32 -6.68
C SER A 78 8.90 8.34 -8.13
N GLY A 79 7.94 9.23 -8.43
CA GLY A 79 7.40 9.44 -9.78
C GLY A 79 6.87 8.17 -10.43
N MET A 80 6.18 7.33 -9.66
CA MET A 80 5.69 6.03 -10.08
C MET A 80 4.26 6.12 -10.59
N LYS A 81 4.08 5.86 -11.87
CA LYS A 81 2.77 5.67 -12.49
C LYS A 81 2.48 4.19 -12.62
N LEU A 82 1.35 3.79 -12.06
CA LEU A 82 0.79 2.46 -12.15
C LEU A 82 -0.53 2.55 -12.90
N ALA A 83 -0.59 1.95 -14.08
CA ALA A 83 -1.84 1.72 -14.78
C ALA A 83 -2.04 0.21 -14.91
N LEU A 84 -3.03 -0.29 -14.19
CA LEU A 84 -3.53 -1.66 -14.30
C LEU A 84 -4.81 -1.63 -15.13
N LYS A 85 -5.03 -2.68 -15.92
CA LYS A 85 -6.30 -2.87 -16.61
C LYS A 85 -7.46 -2.87 -15.60
N ASP A 86 -8.53 -2.16 -15.94
CA ASP A 86 -9.76 -2.06 -15.13
C ASP A 86 -9.56 -1.45 -13.72
N MET A 87 -8.48 -0.69 -13.48
CA MET A 87 -8.30 0.08 -12.24
C MET A 87 -8.03 1.57 -12.53
N PRO A 88 -8.34 2.48 -11.58
CA PRO A 88 -7.92 3.87 -11.71
C PRO A 88 -6.39 3.95 -11.80
N GLU A 89 -5.90 4.81 -12.69
CA GLU A 89 -4.47 5.14 -12.75
C GLU A 89 -4.05 5.74 -11.40
N VAL A 90 -2.92 5.25 -10.90
CA VAL A 90 -2.32 5.70 -9.64
C VAL A 90 -0.96 6.31 -9.96
N ASP A 91 -0.78 7.60 -9.63
CA ASP A 91 0.48 8.32 -9.77
C ASP A 91 1.05 8.64 -8.39
N ILE A 92 1.99 7.81 -7.92
CA ILE A 92 2.70 7.97 -6.66
C ILE A 92 3.86 8.93 -6.89
N HIS A 93 3.75 10.14 -6.36
CA HIS A 93 4.78 11.16 -6.49
C HIS A 93 5.98 10.83 -5.62
N LYS A 94 5.70 10.49 -4.36
CA LYS A 94 6.70 10.07 -3.38
C LYS A 94 6.04 9.12 -2.38
N SER A 95 6.77 8.13 -1.92
CA SER A 95 6.39 7.30 -0.78
C SER A 95 7.65 6.70 -0.16
N LEU A 96 7.74 6.69 1.16
CA LEU A 96 8.76 5.93 1.88
C LEU A 96 8.08 4.85 2.70
N LEU A 97 8.27 3.60 2.26
CA LEU A 97 7.91 2.41 3.00
C LEU A 97 9.07 2.08 3.93
N THR A 98 8.78 1.87 5.22
CA THR A 98 9.72 1.34 6.20
C THR A 98 9.06 0.14 6.86
N PHE A 99 9.72 -1.00 6.89
CA PHE A 99 9.18 -2.19 7.52
C PHE A 99 10.15 -2.80 8.53
N THR A 100 9.55 -3.48 9.48
CA THR A 100 10.15 -4.26 10.56
C THR A 100 9.25 -5.48 10.76
N PRO A 101 9.66 -6.56 11.44
CA PRO A 101 8.79 -7.72 11.63
C PRO A 101 7.43 -7.40 12.26
N LYS A 102 7.35 -6.32 13.06
CA LYS A 102 6.14 -5.91 13.78
C LYS A 102 5.28 -4.91 13.03
N TYR A 103 5.91 -4.01 12.25
CA TYR A 103 5.25 -2.85 11.67
C TYR A 103 5.68 -2.60 10.24
N LEU A 104 4.71 -2.23 9.40
CA LEU A 104 4.91 -1.59 8.11
C LEU A 104 4.44 -0.14 8.21
N GLN A 105 5.28 0.80 7.81
CA GLN A 105 4.99 2.22 7.89
C GLN A 105 5.09 2.85 6.51
N LEU A 106 4.08 3.63 6.14
CA LEU A 106 4.09 4.52 4.99
C LEU A 106 4.29 5.95 5.50
N SER A 107 5.26 6.65 4.94
CA SER A 107 5.54 8.05 5.26
C SER A 107 5.77 8.86 4.01
N GLU A 108 5.49 10.17 4.09
CA GLU A 108 5.67 11.11 2.98
C GLU A 108 4.90 10.69 1.71
N THR A 109 3.83 9.90 1.87
CA THR A 109 3.15 9.30 0.73
C THR A 109 2.20 10.31 0.12
N THR A 110 2.48 10.68 -1.12
CA THR A 110 1.67 11.58 -1.93
C THR A 110 1.38 10.91 -3.25
N ALA A 111 0.09 10.83 -3.60
CA ALA A 111 -0.35 10.14 -4.80
C ALA A 111 -1.58 10.81 -5.40
N ASN A 112 -1.77 10.62 -6.70
CA ASN A 112 -3.02 10.89 -7.38
C ASN A 112 -3.69 9.57 -7.75
N ILE A 113 -4.99 9.45 -7.46
CA ILE A 113 -5.81 8.31 -7.90
C ILE A 113 -6.92 8.88 -8.78
N GLY A 114 -6.79 8.72 -10.10
CA GLY A 114 -7.57 9.50 -11.05
C GLY A 114 -7.37 11.01 -10.81
N GLU A 115 -8.44 11.74 -10.55
CA GLU A 115 -8.40 13.18 -10.28
C GLU A 115 -8.22 13.54 -8.78
N ASN A 116 -8.12 12.54 -7.90
CA ASN A 116 -8.03 12.77 -6.46
C ASN A 116 -6.59 12.91 -6.03
N ASP A 117 -6.24 14.00 -5.36
CA ASP A 117 -4.95 14.11 -4.68
C ASP A 117 -5.06 13.50 -3.28
N ILE A 118 -4.11 12.66 -2.90
CA ILE A 118 -4.12 11.95 -1.62
C ILE A 118 -2.73 12.07 -1.02
N THR A 119 -2.69 12.54 0.23
CA THR A 119 -1.54 12.40 1.11
C THR A 119 -1.91 11.44 2.22
N VAL A 120 -1.10 10.39 2.41
CA VAL A 120 -1.33 9.39 3.44
C VAL A 120 -0.05 9.12 4.23
N ASP A 121 -0.19 9.05 5.54
CA ASP A 121 0.82 8.49 6.43
C ASP A 121 0.16 7.38 7.23
N SER A 122 0.79 6.21 7.34
CA SER A 122 0.19 5.09 8.05
C SER A 122 1.20 4.23 8.78
N ARG A 123 0.70 3.53 9.80
CA ARG A 123 1.42 2.48 10.50
C ARG A 123 0.52 1.27 10.62
N LEU A 124 0.95 0.17 10.04
CA LEU A 124 0.25 -1.09 9.95
C LEU A 124 0.94 -2.13 10.84
N GLU A 125 0.15 -2.95 11.52
CA GLU A 125 0.59 -4.10 12.29
C GLU A 125 0.05 -5.38 11.67
N ASN A 126 0.73 -6.50 11.91
CA ASN A 126 0.36 -7.82 11.38
C ASN A 126 0.30 -7.90 9.84
N TYR A 127 1.08 -7.06 9.15
CA TYR A 127 1.11 -7.05 7.69
C TYR A 127 1.63 -8.36 7.08
N LEU A 128 2.56 -9.05 7.75
CA LEU A 128 3.04 -10.37 7.34
C LEU A 128 1.95 -11.44 7.48
N GLY A 129 1.25 -11.46 8.63
CA GLY A 129 0.13 -12.38 8.85
C GLY A 129 -1.02 -12.16 7.87
N TYR A 130 -1.32 -10.90 7.53
CA TYR A 130 -2.30 -10.56 6.50
C TYR A 130 -1.87 -11.06 5.12
N ALA A 131 -0.66 -10.72 4.67
CA ALA A 131 -0.19 -11.07 3.32
C ALA A 131 0.02 -12.58 3.11
N LEU A 132 0.47 -13.31 4.14
CA LEU A 132 0.84 -14.72 4.01
C LEU A 132 -0.27 -15.70 4.42
N LYS A 133 -1.21 -15.27 5.26
CA LYS A 133 -2.23 -16.15 5.88
C LYS A 133 -3.64 -15.56 5.90
N GLY A 134 -3.84 -14.33 5.41
CA GLY A 134 -5.16 -13.67 5.43
C GLY A 134 -5.63 -13.25 6.84
N GLN A 135 -4.74 -13.21 7.84
CA GLN A 135 -5.06 -12.74 9.18
C GLN A 135 -5.46 -11.26 9.17
N THR A 136 -6.07 -10.75 10.25
CA THR A 136 -6.50 -9.34 10.32
C THR A 136 -5.32 -8.37 10.22
N LEU A 137 -5.42 -7.40 9.30
CA LEU A 137 -4.52 -6.26 9.19
C LEU A 137 -5.00 -5.15 10.11
N LYS A 138 -4.11 -4.65 10.97
CA LYS A 138 -4.41 -3.51 11.85
C LYS A 138 -3.67 -2.28 11.40
N GLY A 139 -4.26 -1.10 11.54
CA GLY A 139 -3.63 0.10 11.02
C GLY A 139 -4.14 1.40 11.60
N ALA A 140 -3.23 2.35 11.74
CA ALA A 140 -3.54 3.76 11.96
C ALA A 140 -3.16 4.55 10.72
N LEU A 141 -4.06 5.40 10.21
CA LEU A 141 -3.86 6.18 9.00
C LEU A 141 -4.17 7.66 9.27
N ASN A 142 -3.43 8.53 8.60
CA ASN A 142 -3.73 9.95 8.50
C ASN A 142 -3.90 10.29 7.03
N LEU A 143 -5.12 10.64 6.64
CA LEU A 143 -5.52 10.85 5.26
C LEU A 143 -5.82 12.33 5.03
N ARG A 144 -5.19 12.90 4.01
CA ARG A 144 -5.33 14.31 3.63
C ARG A 144 -5.57 14.44 2.14
N SER A 145 -6.38 15.42 1.74
CA SER A 145 -6.64 15.74 0.33
C SER A 145 -7.05 17.20 0.16
N ASN A 146 -6.67 17.82 -0.95
CA ASN A 146 -7.21 19.11 -1.35
C ASN A 146 -8.52 18.96 -2.14
N ARG A 147 -8.64 17.92 -2.97
CA ARG A 147 -9.83 17.54 -3.75
C ARG A 147 -9.98 16.01 -3.73
N PHE A 148 -11.08 15.56 -3.13
CA PHE A 148 -11.46 14.16 -3.11
C PHE A 148 -12.88 13.97 -3.65
N SER A 149 -13.05 13.18 -4.69
CA SER A 149 -14.31 12.86 -5.34
C SER A 149 -14.62 11.38 -5.11
N LEU A 150 -15.66 11.15 -4.32
CA LEU A 150 -16.21 9.80 -4.11
C LEU A 150 -16.84 9.28 -5.40
N ASP A 151 -17.42 10.16 -6.22
CA ASP A 151 -18.02 9.78 -7.50
C ASP A 151 -16.99 9.22 -8.47
N ASP A 152 -15.81 9.83 -8.53
CA ASP A 152 -14.73 9.40 -9.43
C ASP A 152 -14.25 8.00 -9.04
N LEU A 153 -14.21 7.70 -7.73
CA LEU A 153 -13.86 6.37 -7.22
C LEU A 153 -14.97 5.37 -7.53
N VAL A 154 -16.23 5.68 -7.15
CA VAL A 154 -17.37 4.77 -7.33
C VAL A 154 -17.62 4.47 -8.80
N LYS A 155 -17.61 5.47 -9.69
CA LYS A 155 -17.77 5.25 -11.14
C LYS A 155 -16.72 4.28 -11.67
N LYS A 156 -15.46 4.46 -11.26
CA LYS A 156 -14.36 3.61 -11.73
C LYS A 156 -14.46 2.18 -11.18
N PHE A 157 -14.96 2.00 -9.96
CA PHE A 157 -15.25 0.67 -9.40
C PHE A 157 -16.47 0.01 -10.05
N LEU A 158 -17.49 0.78 -10.45
CA LEU A 158 -18.68 0.26 -11.14
C LEU A 158 -18.43 -0.07 -12.62
N GLU A 159 -17.40 0.53 -13.23
CA GLU A 159 -16.94 0.20 -14.59
C GLU A 159 -16.11 -1.11 -14.63
N MET A 160 -15.76 -1.70 -13.48
CA MET A 160 -15.14 -3.01 -13.39
C MET A 160 -16.17 -4.12 -13.70
N PRO A 161 -15.76 -5.25 -14.31
CA PRO A 161 -16.67 -6.34 -14.64
C PRO A 161 -17.51 -6.80 -13.43
N THR A 162 -18.82 -6.91 -13.65
CA THR A 162 -19.93 -6.97 -12.69
C THR A 162 -20.01 -8.20 -11.77
N ASP A 163 -18.95 -8.99 -11.60
CA ASP A 163 -18.96 -10.12 -10.66
C ASP A 163 -18.79 -9.69 -9.19
N THR A 164 -18.54 -8.40 -8.91
CA THR A 164 -18.52 -7.84 -7.55
C THR A 164 -19.90 -7.38 -7.10
N THR A 165 -20.60 -8.27 -6.40
CA THR A 165 -21.76 -7.96 -5.55
C THR A 165 -21.36 -6.98 -4.45
N ALA A 166 -21.85 -5.73 -4.53
CA ALA A 166 -21.69 -4.67 -3.53
C ALA A 166 -20.23 -4.30 -3.18
N LEU A 167 -19.99 -3.04 -2.82
CA LEU A 167 -18.74 -2.61 -2.25
C LEU A 167 -18.63 -3.18 -0.82
N GLU A 168 -18.26 -4.44 -0.69
CA GLU A 168 -18.07 -5.09 0.61
C GLU A 168 -16.76 -4.62 1.24
N ILE A 169 -16.86 -4.09 2.46
CA ILE A 169 -15.68 -3.78 3.27
C ILE A 169 -15.12 -5.11 3.79
N PRO A 170 -13.81 -5.40 3.59
CA PRO A 170 -13.23 -6.65 4.07
C PRO A 170 -13.35 -6.82 5.58
N GLU A 171 -13.77 -8.00 6.03
CA GLU A 171 -13.88 -8.30 7.47
C GLU A 171 -12.52 -8.39 8.17
N ASN A 172 -11.45 -8.69 7.43
CA ASN A 172 -10.09 -8.86 7.95
C ASN A 172 -9.27 -7.55 8.01
N ILE A 173 -9.95 -6.41 8.14
CA ILE A 173 -9.34 -5.08 8.30
C ILE A 173 -9.85 -4.43 9.60
N ASP A 174 -8.92 -3.88 10.38
CA ASP A 174 -9.18 -3.10 11.60
C ASP A 174 -8.36 -1.81 11.57
N PHE A 175 -8.95 -0.76 11.01
CA PHE A 175 -8.30 0.53 10.75
C PHE A 175 -8.92 1.68 11.53
N GLN A 176 -8.04 2.56 11.99
CA GLN A 176 -8.38 3.87 12.55
C GLN A 176 -7.76 4.94 11.67
N ALA A 177 -8.57 5.76 11.02
CA ALA A 177 -8.11 6.82 10.13
C ALA A 177 -8.53 8.19 10.65
N THR A 178 -7.60 9.14 10.68
CA THR A 178 -7.92 10.57 10.80
C THR A 178 -8.03 11.14 9.40
N VAL A 179 -9.15 11.78 9.09
CA VAL A 179 -9.48 12.32 7.77
C VAL A 179 -9.47 13.85 7.86
N ASN A 180 -8.77 14.50 6.91
CA ASN A 180 -8.73 15.95 6.75
C ASN A 180 -8.74 16.29 5.25
N MET A 181 -9.91 16.60 4.71
CA MET A 181 -10.10 16.90 3.30
C MET A 181 -10.62 18.32 3.11
N LYS A 182 -9.99 19.11 2.25
CA LYS A 182 -10.43 20.50 2.01
C LYS A 182 -11.70 20.57 1.17
N LYS A 183 -11.84 19.69 0.19
CA LYS A 183 -13.02 19.63 -0.69
C LYS A 183 -13.36 18.17 -0.99
N VAL A 184 -14.57 17.77 -0.65
CA VAL A 184 -15.13 16.46 -0.98
C VAL A 184 -16.29 16.64 -1.96
N LEU A 185 -16.26 15.90 -3.06
CA LEU A 185 -17.32 15.83 -4.06
C LEU A 185 -18.05 14.50 -3.92
N PHE A 186 -19.37 14.56 -3.85
CA PHE A 186 -20.22 13.38 -3.84
C PHE A 186 -21.59 13.73 -4.43
N ASP A 187 -21.97 13.00 -5.47
CA ASP A 187 -23.11 13.30 -6.33
C ASP A 187 -23.08 14.78 -6.81
N SER A 188 -24.20 15.49 -6.71
CA SER A 188 -24.26 16.92 -7.02
C SER A 188 -23.79 17.83 -5.87
N MET A 189 -23.27 17.28 -4.77
CA MET A 189 -22.90 18.03 -3.57
C MET A 189 -21.41 18.28 -3.48
N THR A 190 -21.05 19.45 -2.94
CA THR A 190 -19.68 19.80 -2.57
C THR A 190 -19.64 20.06 -1.08
N PHE A 191 -18.74 19.40 -0.37
CA PHE A 191 -18.45 19.62 1.03
C PHE A 191 -17.07 20.23 1.17
N ALA A 192 -16.95 21.29 1.96
CA ALA A 192 -15.67 21.91 2.31
C ALA A 192 -15.24 21.51 3.72
N ASP A 193 -13.92 21.47 3.96
CA ASP A 193 -13.30 21.24 5.27
C ASP A 193 -13.85 20.00 6.01
N VAL A 194 -13.91 18.87 5.31
CA VAL A 194 -14.37 17.60 5.87
C VAL A 194 -13.30 17.01 6.77
N ASN A 195 -13.58 16.94 8.07
CA ASN A 195 -12.70 16.40 9.09
C ASN A 195 -13.41 15.34 9.92
N GLY A 196 -12.70 14.29 10.34
CA GLY A 196 -13.28 13.29 11.23
C GLY A 196 -12.35 12.11 11.51
N ASN A 197 -12.82 11.21 12.35
CA ASN A 197 -12.16 9.95 12.65
C ASN A 197 -13.00 8.79 12.11
N LEU A 198 -12.47 8.11 11.10
CA LEU A 198 -13.06 6.92 10.50
C LEU A 198 -12.52 5.67 11.19
N SER A 199 -13.40 4.78 11.61
CA SER A 199 -13.07 3.44 12.08
C SER A 199 -13.62 2.40 11.11
N VAL A 200 -12.80 1.45 10.69
CA VAL A 200 -13.20 0.36 9.80
C VAL A 200 -12.88 -0.95 10.49
N LYS A 201 -13.90 -1.76 10.79
CA LYS A 201 -13.74 -3.02 11.50
C LYS A 201 -14.91 -3.97 11.24
N ASN A 202 -14.64 -5.26 11.06
CA ASN A 202 -15.65 -6.30 10.87
C ASN A 202 -16.64 -5.96 9.73
N GLY A 203 -16.10 -5.48 8.60
CA GLY A 203 -16.91 -5.11 7.43
C GLY A 203 -17.78 -3.86 7.61
N LYS A 204 -17.56 -3.07 8.66
CA LYS A 204 -18.31 -1.86 8.96
C LYS A 204 -17.39 -0.66 9.01
N ALA A 205 -17.89 0.47 8.51
CA ALA A 205 -17.28 1.79 8.64
C ALA A 205 -18.13 2.65 9.57
N ASP A 206 -17.51 3.30 10.55
CA ASP A 206 -18.14 4.22 11.48
C ASP A 206 -17.31 5.52 11.54
N MET A 207 -17.96 6.66 11.32
CA MET A 207 -17.35 7.98 11.33
C MET A 207 -17.73 8.72 12.61
N LYS A 208 -16.71 9.15 13.37
CA LYS A 208 -16.87 9.93 14.60
C LYS A 208 -16.28 11.33 14.42
N ASN A 209 -16.82 12.28 15.17
CA ASN A 209 -16.37 13.67 15.18
C ASN A 209 -16.33 14.29 13.78
N LEU A 210 -17.31 13.93 12.93
CA LEU A 210 -17.42 14.49 11.59
C LEU A 210 -17.78 15.97 11.69
N SER A 211 -16.95 16.82 11.08
CA SER A 211 -17.28 18.22 10.78
C SER A 211 -17.10 18.48 9.30
N MET A 212 -17.98 19.30 8.74
CA MET A 212 -17.94 19.71 7.34
C MET A 212 -18.73 21.01 7.14
N ASN A 213 -18.34 21.76 6.12
CA ASN A 213 -19.04 22.92 5.61
C ASN A 213 -19.69 22.57 4.26
N THR A 214 -20.77 23.26 3.91
CA THR A 214 -21.47 23.13 2.62
C THR A 214 -21.42 24.44 1.85
#